data_AF-A0AAN7WP66-F1
#
_entry.id   AF-A0AAN7WP66-F1
#
_cell.length_a   1.000
_cell.length_b   1.000
_cell.length_c   1.000
_cell.angle_alpha   90.00
_cell.angle_beta   90.00
_cell.angle_gamma   90.00
#
_symmetry.space_group_name_H-M   'P 1'
#
loop_
_entity.id
_entity.type
_entity.pdbx_description
1 polymer ?
#
loop_
_entity_poly.entity_id
_entity_poly.type
_entity_poly.pdbx_seq_one_letter_code
_entity_poly.pdbx_strand_id
1 'polypeptide(L)'
;MYGHDSVALSVHSSDHRASMASETEIVTAEANTSDVKSLPKNWPDGITYLTDHTYSAAVTDDQRTALCRTLSADATWTQVPDTAIQVPTPLLEICIIANESHPANGQRGIFATRHLIPDSFICLYMGHVHINSMSDQDPNSDYDLSLDRDIGLSVDAARSGNESRHANDYRGITERPNAEFRDCYVKVPCTKRAAGSKWERRVAIFVLPAGKAGKRKAGIQAGEEVLVNYGKGYWEGRKTLASFRKDDAMLKIAKLALGE
;
A
#
# COMPACT_ATOMS: atom_id res chain seq x y z
N MET A 1 25.36 30.54 87.09
CA MET A 1 26.09 31.83 87.10
C MET A 1 26.32 32.23 85.65
N TYR A 2 25.86 33.43 85.25
CA TYR A 2 26.13 34.15 83.97
C TYR A 2 25.81 33.38 82.65
N GLY A 3 25.02 33.87 81.68
CA GLY A 3 24.70 35.26 81.28
C GLY A 3 25.85 35.83 80.44
N HIS A 4 25.74 36.45 79.26
CA HIS A 4 24.67 37.19 78.54
C HIS A 4 24.86 36.96 77.00
N ASP A 5 24.11 37.51 76.02
CA ASP A 5 23.02 38.51 75.91
C ASP A 5 22.13 38.16 74.65
N SER A 6 20.87 38.59 74.51
CA SER A 6 20.32 39.84 73.88
C SER A 6 20.46 39.91 72.34
N VAL A 7 19.48 40.37 71.52
CA VAL A 7 18.52 41.49 71.67
C VAL A 7 17.13 41.20 71.05
N ALA A 8 16.13 41.91 71.59
CA ALA A 8 14.71 42.15 71.25
C ALA A 8 14.36 42.51 69.77
N LEU A 9 13.12 42.81 69.30
CA LEU A 9 11.79 43.27 69.82
C LEU A 9 10.62 42.51 69.09
N SER A 10 9.38 42.38 69.59
CA SER A 10 8.23 43.34 69.60
C SER A 10 7.86 43.92 68.20
N VAL A 11 6.61 44.08 67.72
CA VAL A 11 5.22 44.02 68.28
C VAL A 11 4.16 43.71 67.17
N HIS A 12 2.93 43.39 67.61
CA HIS A 12 1.61 43.54 66.93
C HIS A 12 1.53 44.38 65.63
N SER A 13 0.79 43.91 64.62
CA SER A 13 -0.62 44.28 64.38
C SER A 13 -1.18 43.66 63.09
N SER A 14 -2.48 43.40 63.07
CA SER A 14 -3.28 43.09 61.89
C SER A 14 -3.45 44.31 60.97
N ASP A 15 -3.59 44.09 59.65
CA ASP A 15 -4.75 44.64 58.92
C ASP A 15 -5.04 43.99 57.56
N HIS A 16 -6.30 44.08 57.14
CA HIS A 16 -6.81 43.52 55.88
C HIS A 16 -6.39 44.34 54.64
N ARG A 17 -6.09 43.66 53.53
CA ARG A 17 -6.49 44.15 52.20
C ARG A 17 -6.69 43.02 51.19
N ALA A 18 -7.78 43.10 50.42
CA ALA A 18 -8.12 42.13 49.40
C ALA A 18 -7.41 42.41 48.06
N SER A 19 -7.10 41.34 47.33
CA SER A 19 -6.79 41.33 45.89
C SER A 19 -7.47 40.07 45.35
N MET A 20 -8.65 40.20 44.72
CA MET A 20 -8.83 40.31 43.27
C MET A 20 -8.17 39.17 42.48
N ALA A 21 -9.01 38.49 41.71
CA ALA A 21 -8.71 37.26 40.99
C ALA A 21 -7.89 37.47 39.72
N SER A 22 -7.15 36.44 39.33
CA SER A 22 -7.05 36.05 37.92
C SER A 22 -7.25 34.55 37.82
N GLU A 23 -8.46 34.15 37.40
CA GLU A 23 -8.72 32.78 36.95
C GLU A 23 -7.75 32.49 35.80
N THR A 24 -6.86 31.52 36.00
CA THR A 24 -5.99 31.06 34.92
C THR A 24 -6.79 30.04 34.12
N GLU A 25 -7.31 30.46 32.97
CA GLU A 25 -7.98 29.56 32.03
C GLU A 25 -7.08 28.35 31.75
N ILE A 26 -7.53 27.17 32.18
CA ILE A 26 -6.96 25.93 31.71
C ILE A 26 -7.43 25.80 30.27
N VAL A 27 -6.62 26.31 29.34
CA VAL A 27 -6.75 26.03 27.91
C VAL A 27 -6.52 24.53 27.76
N THR A 28 -7.60 23.77 27.82
CA THR A 28 -7.63 22.39 27.35
C THR A 28 -7.26 22.45 25.88
N ALA A 29 -6.01 22.09 25.57
CA ALA A 29 -5.60 21.89 24.20
C ALA A 29 -6.46 20.77 23.63
N GLU A 30 -7.50 21.15 22.89
CA GLU A 30 -8.28 20.22 22.09
C GLU A 30 -7.30 19.44 21.23
N ALA A 31 -7.35 18.12 21.33
CA ALA A 31 -6.46 17.25 20.59
C ALA A 31 -6.71 17.51 19.10
N ASN A 32 -5.78 18.23 18.48
CA ASN A 32 -5.86 18.62 17.07
C ASN A 32 -6.00 17.34 16.24
N THR A 33 -7.22 17.07 15.74
CA THR A 33 -7.56 15.80 15.09
C THR A 33 -6.90 15.74 13.73
N SER A 34 -5.65 15.29 13.70
CA SER A 34 -4.84 15.16 12.50
C SER A 34 -5.49 14.21 11.51
N ASP A 35 -6.01 14.78 10.43
CA ASP A 35 -6.48 14.16 9.18
C ASP A 35 -6.85 12.68 9.26
N VAL A 36 -8.14 12.40 9.46
CA VAL A 36 -8.73 11.16 8.93
C VAL A 36 -8.62 11.25 7.41
N LYS A 37 -7.54 10.71 6.85
CA LYS A 37 -7.38 10.57 5.40
C LYS A 37 -8.58 9.82 4.86
N SER A 38 -9.41 10.52 4.09
CA SER A 38 -10.58 9.93 3.45
C SER A 38 -10.15 8.80 2.52
N LEU A 39 -10.98 7.76 2.43
CA LEU A 39 -10.78 6.68 1.48
C LEU A 39 -10.74 7.25 0.05
N PRO A 40 -9.96 6.65 -0.86
CA PRO A 40 -10.00 7.02 -2.27
C PRO A 40 -11.43 7.02 -2.81
N LYS A 41 -11.76 8.01 -3.65
CA LYS A 41 -13.04 8.03 -4.35
C LYS A 41 -13.25 6.71 -5.09
N ASN A 42 -14.47 6.19 -5.08
CA ASN A 42 -14.85 4.90 -5.65
C ASN A 42 -14.19 3.66 -5.01
N TRP A 43 -13.57 3.76 -3.83
CA TRP A 43 -13.17 2.57 -3.05
C TRP A 43 -14.38 1.63 -2.84
N PRO A 44 -14.24 0.30 -3.01
CA PRO A 44 -15.34 -0.64 -2.85
C PRO A 44 -15.77 -0.84 -1.39
N ASP A 45 -17.09 -0.94 -1.18
CA ASP A 45 -17.68 -1.31 0.11
C ASP A 45 -17.22 -2.69 0.57
N GLY A 46 -17.06 -2.86 1.89
CA GLY A 46 -16.69 -4.14 2.50
C GLY A 46 -15.22 -4.56 2.31
N ILE A 47 -14.39 -3.76 1.63
CA ILE A 47 -12.95 -3.99 1.48
C ILE A 47 -12.18 -3.05 2.41
N THR A 48 -11.30 -3.58 3.24
CA THR A 48 -10.46 -2.76 4.13
C THR A 48 -9.34 -2.07 3.34
N TYR A 49 -9.27 -0.74 3.41
CA TYR A 49 -8.15 0.00 2.85
C TYR A 49 -6.91 -0.14 3.75
N LEU A 50 -5.74 -0.45 3.16
CA LEU A 50 -4.49 -0.72 3.86
C LEU A 50 -3.44 0.37 3.62
N THR A 51 -2.65 0.64 4.67
CA THR A 51 -1.46 1.51 4.62
C THR A 51 -0.13 0.74 4.69
N ASP A 52 -0.18 -0.52 5.08
CA ASP A 52 0.89 -1.52 4.96
C ASP A 52 0.21 -2.91 4.95
N HIS A 53 0.97 -3.97 4.68
CA HIS A 53 0.46 -5.33 4.64
C HIS A 53 -0.08 -5.80 5.99
N THR A 54 -1.19 -6.54 5.95
CA THR A 54 -1.56 -7.46 7.04
C THR A 54 -0.95 -8.83 6.74
N TYR A 55 -0.92 -9.72 7.72
CA TYR A 55 -0.30 -11.05 7.59
C TYR A 55 -1.17 -12.09 8.29
N SER A 56 -1.28 -13.29 7.71
CA SER A 56 -1.90 -14.44 8.35
C SER A 56 -1.12 -14.88 9.59
N ALA A 57 -1.82 -15.47 10.55
CA ALA A 57 -1.21 -16.11 11.72
C ALA A 57 -0.32 -17.31 11.34
N ALA A 58 -0.46 -17.86 10.13
CA ALA A 58 0.40 -18.93 9.62
C ALA A 58 1.77 -18.45 9.11
N VAL A 59 1.96 -17.13 8.88
CA VAL A 59 3.23 -16.58 8.41
C VAL A 59 4.22 -16.47 9.57
N THR A 60 5.31 -17.23 9.48
CA THR A 60 6.31 -17.33 10.55
C THR A 60 7.22 -16.10 10.66
N ASP A 61 7.79 -15.89 11.85
CA ASP A 61 8.84 -14.88 12.08
C ASP A 61 10.08 -15.10 11.21
N ASP A 62 10.40 -16.36 10.86
CA ASP A 62 11.51 -16.68 9.96
C ASP A 62 11.22 -16.25 8.52
N GLN A 63 9.99 -16.47 8.01
CA GLN A 63 9.58 -15.96 6.70
C GLN A 63 9.56 -14.42 6.67
N ARG A 64 9.01 -13.77 7.71
CA ARG A 64 9.07 -12.30 7.88
C ARG A 64 10.49 -11.76 7.97
N THR A 65 11.41 -12.54 8.53
CA THR A 65 12.84 -12.19 8.61
C THR A 65 13.52 -12.41 7.28
N ALA A 66 13.14 -13.44 6.52
CA ALA A 66 13.67 -13.74 5.19
C ALA A 66 13.32 -12.66 4.15
N LEU A 67 12.10 -12.09 4.19
CA LEU A 67 11.72 -10.90 3.40
C LEU A 67 12.66 -9.69 3.63
N CYS A 68 13.47 -9.68 4.69
CA CYS A 68 14.41 -8.61 5.02
C CYS A 68 15.88 -8.97 4.79
N ARG A 69 16.15 -10.10 4.13
CA ARG A 69 17.50 -10.51 3.74
C ARG A 69 17.71 -10.15 2.26
N THR A 70 18.56 -9.17 2.00
CA THR A 70 19.04 -8.92 0.64
C THR A 70 19.98 -10.05 0.22
N LEU A 71 19.63 -10.78 -0.84
CA LEU A 71 20.54 -11.72 -1.51
C LEU A 71 21.32 -11.02 -2.62
N SER A 72 22.42 -11.62 -3.08
CA SER A 72 23.23 -11.06 -4.19
C SER A 72 22.46 -10.97 -5.50
N ALA A 73 21.44 -11.80 -5.71
CA ALA A 73 20.53 -11.74 -6.87
C ALA A 73 19.62 -10.49 -6.85
N ASP A 74 19.32 -9.97 -5.65
CA ASP A 74 18.35 -8.91 -5.42
C ASP A 74 19.02 -7.55 -5.22
N ALA A 75 20.36 -7.51 -5.24
CA ALA A 75 21.16 -6.32 -4.99
C ALA A 75 20.91 -5.17 -5.99
N THR A 76 20.28 -5.45 -7.12
CA THR A 76 19.89 -4.47 -8.15
C THR A 76 18.44 -4.01 -8.05
N TRP A 77 17.64 -4.53 -7.11
CA TRP A 77 16.24 -4.12 -6.97
C TRP A 77 16.11 -2.69 -6.49
N THR A 78 15.06 -2.02 -6.95
CA THR A 78 14.78 -0.63 -6.58
C THR A 78 14.51 -0.52 -5.08
N GLN A 79 15.31 0.29 -4.39
CA GLN A 79 15.00 0.77 -3.05
C GLN A 79 14.07 1.98 -3.17
N VAL A 80 12.79 1.79 -2.89
CA VAL A 80 11.79 2.87 -2.95
C VAL A 80 11.96 3.73 -1.70
N PRO A 81 12.17 5.05 -1.82
CA PRO A 81 12.30 5.93 -0.67
C PRO A 81 10.94 6.16 -0.01
N ASP A 82 10.93 6.24 1.31
CA ASP A 82 9.73 6.41 2.14
C ASP A 82 8.89 7.64 1.70
N THR A 83 9.55 8.69 1.20
CA THR A 83 8.92 9.92 0.67
C THR A 83 8.13 9.72 -0.64
N ALA A 84 8.39 8.64 -1.39
CA ALA A 84 7.60 8.27 -2.57
C ALA A 84 6.32 7.49 -2.19
N ILE A 85 6.29 6.86 -1.01
CA ILE A 85 5.18 6.01 -0.56
C ILE A 85 4.11 6.89 0.09
N GLN A 86 3.29 7.52 -0.76
CA GLN A 86 2.12 8.28 -0.33
C GLN A 86 0.89 7.38 -0.31
N VAL A 87 0.14 7.46 0.79
CA VAL A 87 -1.07 6.64 1.02
C VAL A 87 -2.20 7.54 1.56
N PRO A 88 -3.34 7.67 0.86
CA PRO A 88 -3.55 7.34 -0.55
C PRO A 88 -2.49 7.96 -1.49
N THR A 89 -2.26 7.32 -2.64
CA THR A 89 -1.31 7.85 -3.63
C THR A 89 -1.99 8.92 -4.48
N PRO A 90 -1.45 10.15 -4.56
CA PRO A 90 -2.03 11.19 -5.42
C PRO A 90 -1.74 10.93 -6.90
N LEU A 91 -1.02 9.86 -7.26
CA LEU A 91 -0.71 9.47 -8.64
C LEU A 91 -1.88 8.82 -9.37
N LEU A 92 -2.84 8.26 -8.62
CA LEU A 92 -3.93 7.45 -9.16
C LEU A 92 -5.29 7.96 -8.71
N GLU A 93 -6.28 7.81 -9.57
CA GLU A 93 -7.69 7.79 -9.21
C GLU A 93 -8.31 6.44 -9.56
N ILE A 94 -9.29 5.99 -8.76
CA ILE A 94 -10.07 4.79 -9.05
C ILE A 94 -11.31 5.22 -9.82
N CYS A 95 -11.51 4.72 -11.03
CA CYS A 95 -12.66 5.02 -11.86
C CYS A 95 -13.51 3.77 -12.13
N ILE A 96 -14.83 3.94 -12.24
CA ILE A 96 -15.70 2.90 -12.78
C ILE A 96 -15.56 2.92 -14.31
N ILE A 97 -15.28 1.76 -14.89
CA ILE A 97 -15.08 1.59 -16.33
C ILE A 97 -16.46 1.48 -16.98
N ALA A 98 -16.81 2.44 -17.81
CA ALA A 98 -18.11 2.49 -18.52
C ALA A 98 -17.99 2.15 -20.03
N ASN A 99 -16.81 1.75 -20.49
CA ASN A 99 -16.58 1.38 -21.89
C ASN A 99 -17.02 -0.07 -22.12
N GLU A 100 -18.09 -0.27 -22.90
CA GLU A 100 -18.66 -1.58 -23.23
C GLU A 100 -17.68 -2.55 -23.92
N SER A 101 -16.66 -2.04 -24.61
CA SER A 101 -15.63 -2.86 -25.25
C SER A 101 -14.52 -3.30 -24.29
N HIS A 102 -14.48 -2.76 -23.07
CA HIS A 102 -13.47 -3.09 -22.08
C HIS A 102 -13.77 -4.44 -21.41
N PRO A 103 -12.80 -5.36 -21.26
CA PRO A 103 -12.97 -6.64 -20.55
C PRO A 103 -13.40 -6.53 -19.07
N ALA A 104 -13.42 -5.30 -18.53
CA ALA A 104 -13.74 -4.96 -17.15
C ALA A 104 -14.83 -3.88 -17.06
N ASN A 105 -15.70 -3.79 -18.09
CA ASN A 105 -16.87 -2.90 -18.08
C ASN A 105 -17.74 -3.12 -16.83
N GLY A 106 -18.17 -2.04 -16.20
CA GLY A 106 -18.87 -2.02 -14.91
C GLY A 106 -17.97 -2.25 -13.68
N GLN A 107 -16.70 -2.62 -13.87
CA GLN A 107 -15.73 -2.79 -12.78
C GLN A 107 -14.91 -1.50 -12.55
N ARG A 108 -13.79 -1.62 -11.83
CA ARG A 108 -12.89 -0.51 -11.48
C ARG A 108 -11.56 -0.64 -12.22
N GLY A 109 -10.99 0.50 -12.61
CA GLY A 109 -9.60 0.64 -13.05
C GLY A 109 -8.89 1.75 -12.28
N ILE A 110 -7.55 1.77 -12.32
CA ILE A 110 -6.75 2.89 -11.84
C ILE A 110 -6.22 3.72 -13.00
N PHE A 111 -6.43 5.03 -12.91
CA PHE A 111 -6.10 6.00 -13.95
C PHE A 111 -5.09 7.01 -13.41
N ALA A 112 -4.13 7.42 -14.23
CA ALA A 112 -3.08 8.34 -13.82
C ALA A 112 -3.62 9.78 -13.71
N THR A 113 -3.51 10.41 -12.53
CA THR A 113 -3.97 11.79 -12.30
C THR A 113 -3.08 12.85 -12.96
N ARG A 114 -1.87 12.46 -13.33
CA ARG A 114 -0.84 13.29 -13.96
C ARG A 114 0.07 12.42 -14.82
N HIS A 115 0.89 13.05 -15.66
CA HIS A 115 1.92 12.33 -16.42
C HIS A 115 2.89 11.57 -15.48
N LEU A 116 3.05 10.27 -15.71
CA LEU A 116 3.98 9.39 -15.01
C LEU A 116 5.13 9.02 -15.96
N ILE A 117 6.35 9.40 -15.58
CA ILE A 117 7.54 9.19 -16.43
C ILE A 117 7.93 7.71 -16.51
N PRO A 118 8.62 7.26 -17.57
CA PRO A 118 9.09 5.88 -17.68
C PRO A 118 9.97 5.45 -16.49
N ASP A 119 9.86 4.19 -16.09
CA ASP A 119 10.61 3.58 -14.97
C ASP A 119 10.35 4.18 -13.57
N SER A 120 9.29 4.99 -13.42
CA SER A 120 8.89 5.55 -12.12
C SER A 120 8.00 4.61 -11.29
N PHE A 121 8.15 4.69 -9.96
CA PHE A 121 7.29 4.03 -8.98
C PHE A 121 5.90 4.67 -8.95
N ILE A 122 4.84 3.85 -8.86
CA ILE A 122 3.45 4.31 -8.75
C ILE A 122 2.88 4.04 -7.35
N CYS A 123 2.83 2.77 -6.93
CA CYS A 123 2.32 2.36 -5.62
C CYS A 123 2.78 0.93 -5.27
N LEU A 124 2.78 0.59 -3.97
CA LEU A 124 2.98 -0.80 -3.51
C LEU A 124 1.74 -1.65 -3.80
N TYR A 125 1.93 -2.94 -4.06
CA TYR A 125 0.84 -3.91 -4.07
C TYR A 125 0.56 -4.40 -2.64
N MET A 126 -0.44 -3.81 -1.99
CA MET A 126 -0.77 -4.10 -0.59
C MET A 126 -1.95 -5.07 -0.46
N GLY A 127 -1.86 -5.99 0.49
CA GLY A 127 -2.92 -6.94 0.82
C GLY A 127 -2.61 -7.76 2.06
N HIS A 128 -3.30 -8.89 2.21
CA HIS A 128 -3.05 -9.87 3.26
C HIS A 128 -1.96 -10.85 2.82
N VAL A 129 -0.83 -10.89 3.53
CA VAL A 129 0.26 -11.82 3.25
C VAL A 129 -0.03 -13.17 3.89
N HIS A 130 -0.08 -14.23 3.10
CA HIS A 130 -0.38 -15.59 3.54
C HIS A 130 0.71 -16.56 3.06
N ILE A 131 0.73 -17.76 3.64
CA ILE A 131 1.59 -18.85 3.14
C ILE A 131 0.95 -19.53 1.93
N ASN A 132 1.78 -20.15 1.09
CA ASN A 132 1.35 -20.89 -0.09
C ASN A 132 0.85 -22.31 0.26
N SER A 133 -0.08 -22.39 1.22
CA SER A 133 -0.78 -23.60 1.64
C SER A 133 -2.27 -23.50 1.27
N MET A 134 -2.87 -24.63 0.86
CA MET A 134 -4.32 -24.74 0.62
C MET A 134 -5.19 -24.35 1.84
N SER A 135 -4.61 -24.32 3.05
CA SER A 135 -5.29 -23.92 4.28
C SER A 135 -5.26 -22.42 4.57
N ASP A 136 -4.46 -21.64 3.83
CA ASP A 136 -4.21 -20.21 4.08
C ASP A 136 -4.43 -19.33 2.82
N GLN A 137 -4.66 -19.96 1.66
CA GLN A 137 -5.06 -19.32 0.40
C GLN A 137 -6.60 -19.27 0.26
N ASP A 138 -7.16 -18.19 -0.29
CA ASP A 138 -8.54 -18.22 -0.83
C ASP A 138 -8.49 -18.74 -2.28
N PRO A 139 -9.00 -19.96 -2.57
CA PRO A 139 -9.00 -20.53 -3.93
C PRO A 139 -9.93 -19.79 -4.92
N ASN A 140 -10.64 -18.75 -4.46
CA ASN A 140 -11.47 -17.87 -5.28
C ASN A 140 -10.91 -16.46 -5.42
N SER A 141 -9.73 -16.16 -4.88
CA SER A 141 -9.13 -14.83 -5.05
C SER A 141 -8.60 -14.61 -6.47
N ASP A 142 -9.09 -13.57 -7.12
CA ASP A 142 -8.51 -12.96 -8.33
C ASP A 142 -7.46 -11.89 -8.01
N TYR A 143 -7.09 -11.74 -6.74
CA TYR A 143 -6.19 -10.71 -6.20
C TYR A 143 -4.98 -11.30 -5.45
N ASP A 144 -4.68 -12.59 -5.62
CA ASP A 144 -3.50 -13.25 -5.05
C ASP A 144 -2.27 -13.07 -5.98
N LEU A 145 -1.26 -12.36 -5.47
CA LEU A 145 0.00 -12.08 -6.14
C LEU A 145 1.19 -12.65 -5.35
N SER A 146 1.95 -13.53 -5.98
CA SER A 146 3.20 -14.09 -5.44
C SER A 146 4.15 -13.00 -4.93
N LEU A 147 4.46 -13.02 -3.63
CA LEU A 147 5.43 -12.12 -2.99
C LEU A 147 6.84 -12.69 -3.11
N ASP A 148 7.00 -13.94 -2.71
CA ASP A 148 8.27 -14.65 -2.71
C ASP A 148 8.00 -16.16 -2.79
N ARG A 149 8.40 -16.77 -3.91
CA ARG A 149 8.14 -18.19 -4.17
C ARG A 149 9.01 -19.12 -3.33
N ASP A 150 10.23 -18.70 -3.01
CA ASP A 150 11.23 -19.56 -2.39
C ASP A 150 10.98 -19.72 -0.89
N ILE A 151 10.41 -18.69 -0.23
CA ILE A 151 9.91 -18.78 1.16
C ILE A 151 8.39 -19.02 1.25
N GLY A 152 7.73 -19.23 0.10
CA GLY A 152 6.33 -19.65 0.01
C GLY A 152 5.32 -18.61 0.51
N LEU A 153 5.48 -17.34 0.16
CA LEU A 153 4.54 -16.25 0.50
C LEU A 153 3.89 -15.62 -0.73
N SER A 154 2.62 -15.23 -0.57
CA SER A 154 1.89 -14.40 -1.53
C SER A 154 1.05 -13.33 -0.83
N VAL A 155 0.51 -12.38 -1.59
CA VAL A 155 -0.28 -11.23 -1.12
C VAL A 155 -1.66 -11.29 -1.76
N ASP A 156 -2.70 -11.50 -0.95
CA ASP A 156 -4.09 -11.45 -1.40
C ASP A 156 -4.73 -10.09 -1.10
N ALA A 157 -5.12 -9.35 -2.15
CA ALA A 157 -5.84 -8.08 -2.03
C ALA A 157 -7.39 -8.21 -2.13
N ALA A 158 -7.96 -9.43 -2.02
CA ALA A 158 -9.39 -9.68 -2.19
C ALA A 158 -10.27 -9.03 -1.11
N ARG A 159 -9.83 -9.04 0.15
CA ARG A 159 -10.60 -8.53 1.31
C ARG A 159 -10.03 -7.24 1.91
N SER A 160 -8.74 -7.00 1.71
CA SER A 160 -8.05 -5.81 2.19
C SER A 160 -6.91 -5.46 1.25
N GLY A 161 -6.68 -4.19 0.95
CA GLY A 161 -5.61 -3.75 0.05
C GLY A 161 -5.58 -2.25 -0.14
N ASN A 162 -4.87 -1.77 -1.15
CA ASN A 162 -4.86 -0.35 -1.56
C ASN A 162 -5.28 -0.20 -3.03
N GLU A 163 -5.08 0.97 -3.64
CA GLU A 163 -5.48 1.31 -5.01
C GLU A 163 -4.97 0.30 -6.05
N SER A 164 -3.79 -0.30 -5.83
CA SER A 164 -3.13 -1.24 -6.74
C SER A 164 -3.98 -2.46 -7.10
N ARG A 165 -4.92 -2.85 -6.23
CA ARG A 165 -5.86 -3.97 -6.46
C ARG A 165 -6.79 -3.74 -7.65
N HIS A 166 -6.85 -2.52 -8.18
CA HIS A 166 -7.67 -2.14 -9.33
C HIS A 166 -6.86 -2.01 -10.64
N ALA A 167 -5.61 -2.47 -10.66
CA ALA A 167 -4.81 -2.53 -11.88
C ALA A 167 -5.31 -3.64 -12.81
N ASN A 168 -5.70 -3.31 -14.04
CA ASN A 168 -6.22 -4.27 -15.02
C ASN A 168 -5.12 -4.84 -15.92
N ASP A 169 -5.36 -6.05 -16.47
CA ASP A 169 -4.52 -6.62 -17.52
C ASP A 169 -4.75 -5.88 -18.85
N TYR A 170 -3.68 -5.57 -19.56
CA TYR A 170 -3.73 -4.81 -20.82
C TYR A 170 -4.51 -5.47 -21.98
N ARG A 171 -4.70 -6.79 -21.95
CA ARG A 171 -5.22 -7.54 -23.11
C ARG A 171 -6.70 -7.25 -23.34
N GLY A 172 -7.05 -6.98 -24.60
CA GLY A 172 -8.37 -6.52 -24.98
C GLY A 172 -8.59 -5.01 -24.80
N ILE A 173 -7.58 -4.27 -24.31
CA ILE A 173 -7.63 -2.82 -24.12
C ILE A 173 -6.56 -2.14 -25.00
N THR A 174 -5.33 -2.64 -24.96
CA THR A 174 -4.19 -2.11 -25.74
C THR A 174 -3.31 -3.23 -26.32
N GLU A 175 -2.36 -2.89 -27.19
CA GLU A 175 -1.39 -3.85 -27.75
C GLU A 175 -0.36 -4.35 -26.71
N ARG A 176 -0.06 -3.53 -25.70
CA ARG A 176 0.99 -3.78 -24.68
C ARG A 176 0.65 -3.11 -23.36
N PRO A 177 1.07 -3.67 -22.21
CA PRO A 177 0.97 -2.99 -20.93
C PRO A 177 1.81 -1.71 -20.94
N ASN A 178 1.45 -0.76 -20.07
CA ASN A 178 2.22 0.47 -19.81
C ASN A 178 2.88 0.47 -18.41
N ALA A 179 2.47 -0.43 -17.53
CA ALA A 179 3.05 -0.68 -16.21
C ALA A 179 3.40 -2.16 -15.98
N GLU A 180 4.13 -2.45 -14.91
CA GLU A 180 4.46 -3.82 -14.47
C GLU A 180 4.48 -3.95 -12.95
N PHE A 181 4.16 -5.15 -12.46
CA PHE A 181 4.53 -5.57 -11.12
C PHE A 181 6.04 -5.86 -11.07
N ARG A 182 6.74 -5.28 -10.11
CA ARG A 182 8.19 -5.42 -9.92
C ARG A 182 8.51 -5.58 -8.45
N ASP A 183 9.45 -6.47 -8.13
CA ASP A 183 10.04 -6.56 -6.80
C ASP A 183 10.81 -5.28 -6.45
N CYS A 184 10.67 -4.84 -5.19
CA CYS A 184 11.38 -3.68 -4.66
C CYS A 184 11.64 -3.85 -3.15
N TYR A 185 12.53 -3.01 -2.61
CA TYR A 185 12.74 -2.88 -1.17
C TYR A 185 12.14 -1.57 -0.66
N VAL A 186 11.43 -1.63 0.47
CA VAL A 186 10.97 -0.46 1.23
C VAL A 186 11.55 -0.50 2.63
N LYS A 187 11.67 0.64 3.32
CA LYS A 187 11.97 0.61 4.75
C LYS A 187 10.71 0.34 5.55
N VAL A 188 10.82 -0.55 6.52
CA VAL A 188 9.79 -0.77 7.54
C VAL A 188 10.39 -0.58 8.94
N PRO A 189 9.60 -0.20 9.96
CA PRO A 189 10.07 -0.05 11.33
C PRO A 189 10.72 -1.33 11.88
N CYS A 190 11.82 -1.17 12.62
CA CYS A 190 12.53 -2.29 13.26
C CYS A 190 13.26 -1.84 14.52
N THR A 191 12.69 -2.16 15.68
CA THR A 191 13.27 -1.88 17.01
C THR A 191 14.58 -2.64 17.28
N LYS A 192 14.84 -3.74 16.55
CA LYS A 192 16.06 -4.55 16.66
C LYS A 192 17.27 -3.96 15.91
N ARG A 193 17.12 -2.82 15.21
CA ARG A 193 18.19 -2.17 14.43
C ARG A 193 18.44 -0.75 14.95
N ALA A 194 19.71 -0.34 15.03
CA ALA A 194 20.10 0.99 15.50
C ALA A 194 19.50 2.14 14.65
N ALA A 195 19.27 1.90 13.35
CA ALA A 195 18.62 2.86 12.45
C ALA A 195 17.07 2.89 12.57
N GLY A 196 16.48 2.21 13.56
CA GLY A 196 15.03 2.12 13.78
C GLY A 196 14.24 1.44 12.65
N SER A 197 14.91 0.92 11.63
CA SER A 197 14.32 0.45 10.38
C SER A 197 15.12 -0.71 9.78
N LYS A 198 14.47 -1.47 8.88
CA LYS A 198 15.06 -2.53 8.04
C LYS A 198 14.49 -2.40 6.63
N TRP A 199 15.22 -2.87 5.62
CA TRP A 199 14.65 -3.09 4.29
C TRP A 199 13.77 -4.35 4.31
N GLU A 200 12.62 -4.32 3.66
CA GLU A 200 11.69 -5.45 3.49
C GLU A 200 11.27 -5.54 2.02
N ARG A 201 11.27 -6.76 1.46
CA ARG A 201 10.80 -7.07 0.12
C ARG A 201 9.31 -6.76 0.00
N ARG A 202 8.95 -6.11 -1.09
CA ARG A 202 7.59 -5.78 -1.52
C ARG A 202 7.48 -6.00 -3.02
N VAL A 203 6.25 -6.15 -3.50
CA VAL A 203 5.92 -5.96 -4.92
C VAL A 203 5.25 -4.60 -5.09
N ALA A 204 5.55 -3.91 -6.19
CA ALA A 204 4.99 -2.61 -6.50
C ALA A 204 4.67 -2.48 -7.99
N ILE A 205 3.80 -1.52 -8.32
CA ILE A 205 3.54 -1.13 -9.70
C ILE A 205 4.52 -0.03 -10.11
N PHE A 206 5.23 -0.25 -11.21
CA PHE A 206 6.10 0.73 -11.86
C PHE A 206 5.64 1.01 -13.28
N VAL A 207 5.85 2.24 -13.77
CA VAL A 207 5.74 2.54 -15.20
C VAL A 207 6.84 1.78 -15.94
N LEU A 208 6.51 1.14 -17.07
CA LEU A 208 7.50 0.40 -17.84
C LEU A 208 8.65 1.31 -18.32
N PRO A 209 9.90 0.83 -18.30
CA PRO A 209 11.05 1.62 -18.74
C PRO A 209 10.96 1.92 -20.23
N ALA A 210 11.49 3.07 -20.67
CA ALA A 210 11.40 3.54 -22.07
C ALA A 210 11.87 2.51 -23.11
N GLY A 211 12.75 1.59 -22.70
CA GLY A 211 13.30 0.50 -23.48
C GLY A 211 14.45 0.97 -24.39
N LYS A 212 15.32 0.04 -24.81
CA LYS A 212 16.52 0.36 -25.62
C LYS A 212 16.22 1.14 -26.91
N ALA A 213 15.02 0.95 -27.47
CA ALA A 213 14.56 1.63 -28.68
C ALA A 213 13.67 2.86 -28.41
N GLY A 214 13.55 3.31 -27.16
CA GLY A 214 12.77 4.51 -26.77
C GLY A 214 11.26 4.44 -27.02
N LYS A 215 10.70 3.28 -27.40
CA LYS A 215 9.29 3.11 -27.78
C LYS A 215 8.30 3.48 -26.66
N ARG A 216 8.72 3.43 -25.39
CA ARG A 216 7.90 3.79 -24.23
C ARG A 216 8.35 5.10 -23.56
N LYS A 217 9.09 5.97 -24.27
CA LYS A 217 9.59 7.24 -23.72
C LYS A 217 8.48 8.21 -23.24
N ALA A 218 7.25 7.99 -23.69
CA ALA A 218 6.08 8.79 -23.33
C ALA A 218 5.43 8.41 -21.99
N GLY A 219 5.92 7.38 -21.29
CA GLY A 219 5.40 6.99 -19.97
C GLY A 219 3.91 6.67 -20.00
N ILE A 220 3.17 7.14 -19.00
CA ILE A 220 1.70 7.14 -18.92
C ILE A 220 1.23 8.60 -18.85
N GLN A 221 0.22 8.99 -19.63
CA GLN A 221 -0.34 10.33 -19.64
C GLN A 221 -1.44 10.51 -18.59
N ALA A 222 -1.76 11.76 -18.24
CA ALA A 222 -2.89 12.05 -17.38
C ALA A 222 -4.20 11.56 -18.02
N GLY A 223 -5.03 10.84 -17.27
CA GLY A 223 -6.26 10.20 -17.74
C GLY A 223 -6.08 8.85 -18.45
N GLU A 224 -4.84 8.36 -18.64
CA GLU A 224 -4.62 6.99 -19.13
C GLU A 224 -4.75 5.96 -18.00
N GLU A 225 -5.28 4.78 -18.33
CA GLU A 225 -5.36 3.65 -17.40
C GLU A 225 -3.97 3.02 -17.18
N VAL A 226 -3.70 2.60 -15.95
CA VAL A 226 -2.49 1.87 -15.58
C VAL A 226 -2.73 0.38 -15.79
N LEU A 227 -2.18 -0.13 -16.88
CA LEU A 227 -2.40 -1.48 -17.40
C LEU A 227 -1.14 -2.34 -17.24
N VAL A 228 -1.29 -3.43 -16.50
CA VAL A 228 -0.24 -4.41 -16.20
C VAL A 228 -0.41 -5.68 -17.04
N ASN A 229 0.44 -6.68 -16.82
CA ASN A 229 0.31 -8.01 -17.40
C ASN A 229 0.24 -9.02 -16.25
N TYR A 230 -0.92 -9.66 -16.06
CA TYR A 230 -1.14 -10.71 -15.05
C TYR A 230 -0.36 -12.01 -15.34
N GLY A 231 0.16 -12.14 -16.57
CA GLY A 231 0.94 -13.30 -17.01
C GLY A 231 0.07 -14.43 -17.56
N LYS A 232 0.69 -15.31 -18.35
CA LYS A 232 -0.01 -16.40 -19.05
C LYS A 232 -0.67 -17.39 -18.09
N GLY A 233 0.04 -17.77 -17.02
CA GLY A 233 -0.43 -18.76 -16.03
C GLY A 233 -1.69 -18.33 -15.27
N TYR A 234 -1.87 -17.02 -15.04
CA TYR A 234 -3.12 -16.49 -14.47
C TYR A 234 -4.31 -16.82 -15.40
N TRP A 235 -4.18 -16.47 -16.68
CA TRP A 235 -5.22 -16.69 -17.69
C TRP A 235 -5.47 -18.17 -18.00
N GLU A 236 -4.42 -19.01 -18.01
CA GLU A 236 -4.55 -20.47 -18.14
C GLU A 236 -5.30 -21.09 -16.95
N GLY A 237 -5.01 -20.63 -15.73
CA GLY A 237 -5.76 -21.02 -14.52
C GLY A 237 -7.23 -20.62 -14.60
N ARG A 238 -7.52 -19.36 -15.00
CA ARG A 238 -8.90 -18.87 -15.16
C ARG A 238 -9.66 -19.58 -16.26
N LYS A 239 -9.05 -19.83 -17.43
CA LYS A 239 -9.62 -20.65 -18.51
C LYS A 239 -10.01 -22.05 -18.00
N THR A 240 -9.12 -22.67 -17.21
CA THR A 240 -9.34 -23.99 -16.63
C THR A 240 -10.51 -23.98 -15.64
N LEU A 241 -10.49 -23.06 -14.66
CA LEU A 241 -11.54 -22.91 -13.65
C LEU A 241 -12.91 -22.56 -14.28
N ALA A 242 -12.94 -21.65 -15.25
CA ALA A 242 -14.16 -21.27 -15.95
C ALA A 242 -14.76 -22.45 -16.75
N SER A 243 -13.91 -23.26 -17.39
CA SER A 243 -14.35 -24.48 -18.08
C SER A 243 -14.99 -25.49 -17.12
N PHE A 244 -14.41 -25.69 -15.92
CA PHE A 244 -15.00 -26.56 -14.90
C PHE A 244 -16.29 -26.00 -14.29
N ARG A 245 -16.35 -24.67 -14.08
CA ARG A 245 -17.51 -23.97 -13.49
C ARG A 245 -18.65 -23.69 -14.48
N LYS A 246 -18.42 -23.90 -15.79
CA LYS A 246 -19.31 -23.47 -16.89
C LYS A 246 -19.60 -21.97 -16.88
N ASP A 247 -18.56 -21.20 -16.57
CA ASP A 247 -18.60 -19.73 -16.66
C ASP A 247 -18.19 -19.30 -18.08
N ASP A 248 -19.17 -19.22 -18.97
CA ASP A 248 -18.94 -18.87 -20.38
C ASP A 248 -18.37 -17.46 -20.56
N ALA A 249 -18.66 -16.53 -19.63
CA ALA A 249 -18.16 -15.16 -19.67
C ALA A 249 -16.66 -15.12 -19.33
N MET A 250 -16.26 -15.71 -18.20
CA MET A 250 -14.86 -15.81 -17.79
C MET A 250 -14.06 -16.67 -18.78
N LEU A 251 -14.65 -17.74 -19.33
CA LEU A 251 -14.00 -18.57 -20.36
C LEU A 251 -13.73 -17.79 -21.65
N LYS A 252 -14.67 -16.93 -22.09
CA LYS A 252 -14.49 -16.05 -23.25
C LYS A 252 -13.37 -15.03 -23.00
N ILE A 253 -13.36 -14.38 -21.83
CA ILE A 253 -12.32 -13.40 -21.46
C ILE A 253 -10.94 -14.07 -21.42
N ALA A 254 -10.83 -15.24 -20.77
CA ALA A 254 -9.55 -15.94 -20.65
C ALA A 254 -9.00 -16.43 -22.01
N LYS A 255 -9.86 -16.90 -22.92
CA LYS A 255 -9.44 -17.24 -24.30
C LYS A 255 -8.92 -16.03 -25.06
N LEU A 256 -9.65 -14.91 -25.01
CA LEU A 256 -9.24 -13.66 -25.66
C LEU A 256 -7.91 -13.15 -25.09
N ALA A 257 -7.68 -13.27 -23.78
CA ALA A 257 -6.40 -12.97 -23.13
C ALA A 257 -5.27 -13.98 -23.46
N LEU A 258 -5.58 -15.18 -23.94
CA LEU A 258 -4.60 -16.16 -24.41
C LEU A 258 -4.35 -16.08 -25.93
N GLY A 259 -5.15 -15.31 -26.67
CA GLY A 259 -5.09 -15.21 -28.13
C GLY A 259 -5.74 -16.40 -28.85
N GLU A 260 -6.78 -16.99 -28.25
CA GLU A 260 -7.56 -18.13 -28.76
C GLU A 260 -8.95 -17.75 -29.31
#